data_AF-A0A148KMY6-F1
#
_entry.id   AF-A0A148KMY6-F1
#
_cell.length_a   1.000
_cell.length_b   1.000
_cell.length_c   1.000
_cell.angle_alpha   90.00
_cell.angle_beta   90.00
_cell.angle_gamma   90.00
#
_symmetry.space_group_name_H-M   'P 1'
#
loop_
_entity.id
_entity.type
_entity.pdbx_description
1 polymer ?
#
loop_
_entity_poly.entity_id
_entity_poly.type
_entity_poly.pdbx_seq_one_letter_code
_entity_poly.pdbx_strand_id
1 'polypeptide(L)'
;MTLKKNILSIAIMANIVGVTFMTAASPAQAVDTASIIESRQGKLKKMGGAMKAINEQLKADQADVTKIQEAAQTLSMNAAVLADWFPAGSGAESGIKTDALAAIWQDPDKFSTKAKGLIAQTTTLVELASQADIDSLPSQLKAVKDACSDCHKNFRAD
;
A
#
# COMPACT_ATOMS: atom_id res chain seq x y z
N MET A 1 -66.86 -8.31 40.49
CA MET A 1 -66.62 -9.39 41.48
C MET A 1 -67.14 -10.69 40.88
N THR A 2 -66.30 -11.41 40.14
CA THR A 2 -66.55 -12.81 39.76
C THR A 2 -65.19 -13.47 39.57
N LEU A 3 -65.00 -14.57 40.29
CA LEU A 3 -63.74 -15.24 40.55
C LEU A 3 -63.50 -16.39 39.57
N LYS A 4 -62.19 -16.65 39.36
CA LYS A 4 -61.48 -17.95 39.43
C LYS A 4 -61.30 -18.82 38.17
N LYS A 5 -59.99 -19.15 38.01
CA LYS A 5 -59.35 -20.45 37.65
C LYS A 5 -59.34 -20.78 36.15
N ASN A 6 -58.30 -21.35 35.54
CA ASN A 6 -57.17 -22.16 36.01
C ASN A 6 -56.11 -22.29 34.89
N ILE A 7 -54.83 -22.34 35.28
CA ILE A 7 -53.78 -23.33 34.91
C ILE A 7 -53.65 -23.71 33.41
N LEU A 8 -52.49 -23.44 32.80
CA LEU A 8 -51.43 -24.44 32.49
C LEU A 8 -50.33 -23.82 31.63
N SER A 9 -49.10 -24.02 32.09
CA SER A 9 -47.83 -23.79 31.40
C SER A 9 -47.76 -24.47 30.04
N ILE A 10 -47.09 -23.84 29.07
CA ILE A 10 -46.18 -24.50 28.12
C ILE A 10 -45.09 -23.46 27.80
N ALA A 11 -43.87 -23.76 28.25
CA ALA A 11 -42.65 -23.13 27.76
C ALA A 11 -42.34 -23.74 26.38
N ILE A 12 -42.13 -22.91 25.37
CA ILE A 12 -41.48 -23.32 24.12
C ILE A 12 -40.23 -22.47 23.98
N MET A 13 -39.09 -23.08 24.31
CA MET A 13 -37.77 -22.66 23.88
C MET A 13 -37.75 -22.65 22.35
N ALA A 14 -37.59 -21.49 21.73
CA ALA A 14 -37.21 -21.38 20.33
C ALA A 14 -35.70 -21.15 20.24
N ASN A 15 -35.01 -22.18 19.76
CA ASN A 15 -33.56 -22.24 19.57
C ASN A 15 -33.02 -21.04 18.78
N ILE A 16 -32.04 -20.35 19.37
CA ILE A 16 -31.15 -19.44 18.64
C ILE A 16 -30.20 -20.31 17.81
N VAL A 17 -30.50 -20.48 16.53
CA VAL A 17 -29.54 -21.04 15.57
C VAL A 17 -28.52 -19.94 15.30
N GLY A 18 -27.40 -19.99 16.03
CA GLY A 18 -26.21 -19.22 15.71
C GLY A 18 -25.65 -19.71 14.38
N VAL A 19 -25.93 -18.98 13.30
CA VAL A 19 -25.26 -19.20 12.01
C VAL A 19 -23.86 -18.59 12.11
N THR A 20 -22.90 -19.38 12.59
CA THR A 20 -21.48 -19.05 12.46
C THR A 20 -21.11 -19.27 10.99
N PHE A 21 -21.09 -18.20 10.19
CA PHE A 21 -20.42 -18.21 8.89
C PHE A 21 -18.91 -18.38 9.12
N MET A 22 -18.46 -19.64 9.16
CA MET A 22 -17.03 -19.94 9.13
C MET A 22 -16.59 -19.84 7.68
N THR A 23 -16.15 -18.66 7.26
CA THR A 23 -15.54 -18.46 5.95
C THR A 23 -14.21 -19.22 5.92
N ALA A 24 -14.24 -20.46 5.44
CA ALA A 24 -13.04 -21.18 5.10
C ALA A 24 -12.35 -20.42 3.95
N ALA A 25 -11.21 -19.79 4.22
CA ALA A 25 -10.37 -19.22 3.18
C ALA A 25 -9.87 -20.38 2.30
N SER A 26 -10.38 -20.47 1.07
CA SER A 26 -9.96 -21.49 0.10
C SER A 26 -8.46 -21.37 -0.20
N PRO A 27 -7.71 -22.48 -0.29
CA PRO A 27 -6.26 -22.46 -0.55
C PRO A 27 -5.88 -21.77 -1.87
N ALA A 28 -6.79 -21.72 -2.86
CA ALA A 28 -6.58 -20.97 -4.10
C ALA A 28 -6.46 -19.44 -3.87
N GLN A 29 -7.19 -18.89 -2.89
CA GLN A 29 -7.13 -17.46 -2.54
C GLN A 29 -5.81 -17.08 -1.86
N ALA A 30 -5.24 -18.01 -1.09
CA ALA A 30 -3.98 -17.79 -0.38
C ALA A 30 -2.79 -17.72 -1.34
N VAL A 31 -2.76 -18.57 -2.38
CA VAL A 31 -1.70 -18.56 -3.41
C VAL A 31 -1.71 -17.25 -4.21
N ASP A 32 -2.89 -16.78 -4.60
CA ASP A 32 -3.05 -15.51 -5.32
C ASP A 32 -2.62 -14.31 -4.46
N THR A 33 -3.03 -14.30 -3.18
CA THR A 33 -2.66 -13.23 -2.23
C THR A 33 -1.16 -13.17 -1.98
N ALA A 34 -0.49 -14.33 -1.87
CA ALA A 34 0.97 -14.36 -1.72
C ALA A 34 1.69 -13.75 -2.92
N SER A 35 1.24 -14.04 -4.14
CA SER A 35 1.80 -13.46 -5.37
C SER A 35 1.60 -11.95 -5.44
N ILE A 36 0.42 -11.45 -5.04
CA ILE A 36 0.14 -10.01 -4.95
C ILE A 36 1.12 -9.32 -3.99
N ILE A 37 1.32 -9.89 -2.80
CA ILE A 37 2.20 -9.34 -1.76
C ILE A 37 3.66 -9.34 -2.25
N GLU A 38 4.11 -10.44 -2.84
CA GLU A 38 5.47 -10.55 -3.39
C GLU A 38 5.68 -9.53 -4.53
N SER A 39 4.71 -9.42 -5.44
CA SER A 39 4.74 -8.50 -6.58
C SER A 39 4.87 -7.05 -6.12
N ARG A 40 4.04 -6.59 -5.17
CA ARG A 40 4.13 -5.21 -4.66
C ARG A 40 5.46 -4.95 -3.96
N GLN A 41 5.97 -5.90 -3.18
CA GLN A 41 7.26 -5.77 -2.49
C GLN A 41 8.41 -5.69 -3.51
N GLY A 42 8.37 -6.49 -4.58
CA GLY A 42 9.34 -6.44 -5.67
C GLY A 42 9.33 -5.09 -6.38
N LYS A 43 8.15 -4.55 -6.69
CA LYS A 43 8.01 -3.23 -7.33
C LYS A 43 8.49 -2.09 -6.41
N LEU A 44 8.18 -2.13 -5.12
CA LEU A 44 8.70 -1.17 -4.13
C LEU A 44 10.23 -1.26 -3.99
N LYS A 45 10.80 -2.47 -4.01
CA LYS A 45 12.26 -2.66 -4.05
C LYS A 45 12.87 -2.07 -5.32
N LYS A 46 12.23 -2.24 -6.49
CA LYS A 46 12.64 -1.63 -7.75
C LYS A 46 12.66 -0.10 -7.66
N MET A 47 11.64 0.50 -7.07
CA MET A 47 11.62 1.95 -6.80
C MET A 47 12.78 2.37 -5.88
N GLY A 48 13.05 1.63 -4.80
CA GLY A 48 14.20 1.87 -3.94
C GLY A 48 15.55 1.79 -4.69
N GLY A 49 15.68 0.83 -5.60
CA GLY A 49 16.85 0.71 -6.49
C GLY A 49 17.01 1.90 -7.42
N ALA A 50 15.91 2.41 -8.00
CA ALA A 50 15.95 3.60 -8.84
C ALA A 50 16.37 4.86 -8.06
N MET A 51 15.83 5.07 -6.84
CA MET A 51 16.30 6.14 -5.95
C MET A 51 17.80 6.07 -5.69
N LYS A 52 18.31 4.86 -5.42
CA LYS A 52 19.74 4.61 -5.19
C LYS A 52 20.56 4.96 -6.43
N ALA A 53 20.13 4.53 -7.62
CA ALA A 53 20.83 4.81 -8.88
C ALA A 53 20.97 6.33 -9.14
N ILE A 54 19.90 7.11 -8.92
CA ILE A 54 19.96 8.57 -9.04
C ILE A 54 20.96 9.15 -8.03
N ASN A 55 20.85 8.76 -6.76
CA ASN A 55 21.77 9.23 -5.73
C ASN A 55 23.23 8.88 -6.01
N GLU A 56 23.51 7.74 -6.64
CA GLU A 56 24.86 7.37 -7.06
C GLU A 56 25.38 8.26 -8.19
N GLN A 57 24.54 8.59 -9.18
CA GLN A 57 24.93 9.53 -10.25
C GLN A 57 25.17 10.94 -9.72
N LEU A 58 24.36 11.41 -8.76
CA LEU A 58 24.55 12.71 -8.12
C LEU A 58 25.80 12.80 -7.24
N LYS A 59 26.41 11.66 -6.89
CA LYS A 59 27.67 11.59 -6.12
C LYS A 59 28.89 11.29 -6.98
N ALA A 60 28.70 10.97 -8.25
CA ALA A 60 29.80 10.69 -9.17
C ALA A 60 30.49 11.99 -9.56
N ASP A 61 31.79 11.92 -9.88
CA ASP A 61 32.55 13.07 -10.39
C ASP A 61 31.93 13.63 -11.69
N GLN A 62 31.35 12.74 -12.50
CA GLN A 62 30.58 13.08 -13.68
C GLN A 62 29.30 12.24 -13.72
N ALA A 63 28.15 12.90 -13.61
CA ALA A 63 26.85 12.25 -13.62
C ALA A 63 26.48 11.75 -15.03
N ASP A 64 25.98 10.50 -15.10
CA ASP A 64 25.34 9.95 -16.30
C ASP A 64 23.86 10.33 -16.30
N VAL A 65 23.52 11.39 -17.05
CA VAL A 65 22.15 11.94 -17.12
C VAL A 65 21.15 10.91 -17.65
N THR A 66 21.55 10.05 -18.58
CA THR A 66 20.68 9.01 -19.13
C THR A 66 20.23 8.03 -18.03
N LYS A 67 21.16 7.61 -17.16
CA LYS A 67 20.82 6.75 -16.01
C LYS A 67 19.88 7.43 -15.01
N ILE A 68 20.06 8.74 -14.80
CA ILE A 68 19.15 9.53 -13.96
C ILE A 68 17.75 9.53 -14.55
N GLN A 69 17.62 9.79 -15.87
CA GLN A 69 16.34 9.82 -16.57
C GLN A 69 15.62 8.47 -16.52
N GLU A 70 16.32 7.37 -16.79
CA GLU A 70 15.76 6.00 -16.73
C GLU A 70 15.25 5.65 -15.32
N ALA A 71 16.01 6.03 -14.29
CA ALA A 71 15.63 5.80 -12.90
C ALA A 71 14.45 6.70 -12.47
N ALA A 72 14.45 7.97 -12.86
CA ALA A 72 13.34 8.89 -12.60
C ALA A 72 12.04 8.39 -13.26
N GLN A 73 12.13 7.90 -14.51
CA GLN A 73 10.99 7.32 -15.22
C GLN A 73 10.49 6.05 -14.52
N THR A 74 11.41 5.20 -14.04
CA THR A 74 11.04 4.02 -13.24
C THR A 74 10.25 4.40 -11.99
N LEU A 75 10.65 5.46 -11.29
CA LEU A 75 9.92 5.96 -10.12
C LEU A 75 8.53 6.45 -10.49
N SER A 76 8.44 7.34 -11.49
CA SER A 76 7.17 7.97 -11.90
C SER A 76 6.14 6.93 -12.37
N MET A 77 6.54 6.01 -13.26
CA MET A 77 5.63 4.96 -13.77
C MET A 77 5.10 4.05 -12.66
N ASN A 78 5.94 3.72 -11.68
CA ASN A 78 5.52 2.87 -10.57
C ASN A 78 4.66 3.64 -9.56
N ALA A 79 4.99 4.90 -9.26
CA ALA A 79 4.20 5.75 -8.39
C ALA A 79 2.76 5.93 -8.92
N ALA A 80 2.60 6.08 -10.24
CA ALA A 80 1.31 6.27 -10.90
C ALA A 80 0.28 5.15 -10.63
N VAL A 81 0.74 3.93 -10.38
CA VAL A 81 -0.10 2.75 -10.17
C VAL A 81 0.10 2.11 -8.79
N LEU A 82 0.83 2.77 -7.89
CA LEU A 82 1.22 2.18 -6.60
C LEU A 82 0.02 1.80 -5.74
N ALA A 83 -1.03 2.63 -5.74
CA ALA A 83 -2.21 2.41 -4.92
C ALA A 83 -2.93 1.10 -5.27
N ASP A 84 -2.90 0.72 -6.55
CA ASP A 84 -3.57 -0.48 -7.07
C ASP A 84 -2.90 -1.78 -6.61
N TRP A 85 -1.71 -1.70 -6.01
CA TRP A 85 -0.98 -2.87 -5.52
C TRP A 85 -1.47 -3.38 -4.16
N PHE A 86 -2.48 -2.73 -3.58
CA PHE A 86 -3.00 -3.02 -2.24
C PHE A 86 -4.49 -3.42 -2.28
N PRO A 87 -4.86 -4.50 -3.00
CA PRO A 87 -6.25 -4.97 -3.00
C PRO A 87 -6.69 -5.40 -1.60
N ALA A 88 -8.00 -5.33 -1.33
CA ALA A 88 -8.58 -5.76 -0.07
C ALA A 88 -8.26 -7.23 0.22
N GLY A 89 -8.04 -7.56 1.50
CA GLY A 89 -7.66 -8.91 1.92
C GLY A 89 -6.19 -9.25 1.71
N SER A 90 -5.36 -8.31 1.24
CA SER A 90 -3.92 -8.50 1.09
C SER A 90 -3.09 -7.93 2.25
N GLY A 91 -3.73 -7.59 3.37
CA GLY A 91 -3.06 -7.18 4.60
C GLY A 91 -2.63 -8.35 5.47
N ALA A 92 -2.25 -8.05 6.72
CA ALA A 92 -1.82 -9.05 7.69
C ALA A 92 -2.92 -10.10 7.99
N GLU A 93 -4.20 -9.75 7.79
CA GLU A 93 -5.34 -10.66 7.91
C GLU A 93 -5.29 -11.83 6.93
N SER A 94 -4.53 -11.72 5.84
CA SER A 94 -4.30 -12.83 4.89
C SER A 94 -3.50 -13.99 5.49
N GLY A 95 -2.80 -13.79 6.61
CA GLY A 95 -1.85 -14.74 7.18
C GLY A 95 -0.51 -14.82 6.43
N ILE A 96 -0.34 -14.06 5.34
CA ILE A 96 0.92 -13.96 4.60
C ILE A 96 1.74 -12.80 5.14
N LYS A 97 3.06 -12.99 5.28
CA LYS A 97 3.97 -11.97 5.80
C LYS A 97 3.93 -10.70 4.95
N THR A 98 3.53 -9.60 5.57
CA THR A 98 3.57 -8.27 4.96
C THR A 98 3.69 -7.19 6.03
N ASP A 99 4.41 -6.11 5.71
CA ASP A 99 4.51 -4.94 6.58
C ASP A 99 3.41 -3.92 6.28
N ALA A 100 2.49 -4.21 5.36
CA ALA A 100 1.35 -3.35 5.06
C ALA A 100 0.38 -3.30 6.25
N LEU A 101 0.21 -2.12 6.85
CA LEU A 101 -0.69 -1.92 7.98
C LEU A 101 -2.16 -1.90 7.52
N ALA A 102 -3.06 -2.35 8.41
CA ALA A 102 -4.50 -2.31 8.19
C ALA A 102 -5.03 -0.90 7.86
N ALA A 103 -4.31 0.15 8.30
CA ALA A 103 -4.62 1.55 8.03
C ALA A 103 -4.78 1.87 6.54
N ILE A 104 -4.13 1.13 5.63
CA ILE A 104 -4.29 1.30 4.18
C ILE A 104 -5.75 1.12 3.76
N TRP A 105 -6.43 0.12 4.32
CA TRP A 105 -7.82 -0.20 3.98
C TRP A 105 -8.84 0.49 4.90
N GLN A 106 -8.42 0.93 6.08
CA GLN A 106 -9.27 1.71 7.00
C GLN A 106 -9.38 3.18 6.61
N ASP A 107 -8.35 3.73 5.95
CA ASP A 107 -8.31 5.12 5.49
C ASP A 107 -7.79 5.20 4.04
N PRO A 108 -8.58 4.71 3.07
CA PRO A 108 -8.16 4.66 1.66
C PRO A 108 -7.95 6.05 1.05
N ASP A 109 -8.66 7.08 1.55
CA ASP A 109 -8.52 8.47 1.09
C ASP A 109 -7.17 9.05 1.49
N LYS A 110 -6.72 8.82 2.73
CA LYS A 110 -5.39 9.24 3.17
C LYS A 110 -4.30 8.47 2.42
N PHE A 111 -4.48 7.17 2.20
CA PHE A 111 -3.54 6.37 1.41
C PHE A 111 -3.43 6.90 -0.03
N SER A 112 -4.56 7.13 -0.70
CA SER A 112 -4.61 7.73 -2.04
C SER A 112 -3.97 9.11 -2.08
N THR A 113 -4.20 9.93 -1.06
CA THR A 113 -3.59 11.27 -0.94
C THR A 113 -2.07 11.19 -0.83
N LYS A 114 -1.51 10.26 -0.04
CA LYS A 114 -0.06 10.03 0.04
C LYS A 114 0.50 9.50 -1.29
N ALA A 115 -0.19 8.58 -1.95
CA ALA A 115 0.20 8.10 -3.28
C ALA A 115 0.25 9.24 -4.32
N LYS A 116 -0.78 10.11 -4.36
CA LYS A 116 -0.80 11.31 -5.22
C LYS A 116 0.35 12.27 -4.92
N GLY A 117 0.70 12.43 -3.64
CA GLY A 117 1.87 13.20 -3.22
C GLY A 117 3.16 12.64 -3.84
N LEU A 118 3.36 11.32 -3.81
CA LEU A 118 4.52 10.68 -4.45
C LEU A 118 4.49 10.82 -5.98
N ILE A 119 3.32 10.69 -6.62
CA ILE A 119 3.15 10.91 -8.07
C ILE A 119 3.62 12.32 -8.46
N ALA A 120 3.20 13.35 -7.72
CA ALA A 120 3.62 14.72 -7.99
C ALA A 120 5.15 14.87 -7.91
N GLN A 121 5.77 14.39 -6.83
CA GLN A 121 7.22 14.54 -6.65
C GLN A 121 8.05 13.76 -7.67
N THR A 122 7.59 12.58 -8.07
CA THR A 122 8.27 11.77 -9.09
C THR A 122 8.08 12.32 -10.51
N THR A 123 6.96 12.99 -10.77
CA THR A 123 6.74 13.72 -12.03
C THR A 123 7.70 14.89 -12.16
N THR A 124 7.81 15.73 -11.13
CA THR A 124 8.79 16.84 -11.13
C THR A 124 10.23 16.33 -11.23
N LEU A 125 10.55 15.18 -10.61
CA LEU A 125 11.88 14.56 -10.77
C LEU A 125 12.18 14.19 -12.23
N VAL A 126 11.20 13.64 -12.96
CA VAL A 126 11.33 13.34 -14.40
C VAL A 126 11.53 14.62 -15.21
N GLU A 127 10.79 15.69 -14.90
CA GLU A 127 10.93 16.99 -15.58
C GLU A 127 12.33 17.60 -15.40
N LEU A 128 12.88 17.57 -14.19
CA LEU A 128 14.24 18.08 -13.94
C LEU A 128 15.30 17.20 -14.60
N ALA A 129 15.13 15.88 -14.56
CA ALA A 129 16.04 14.94 -15.21
C ALA A 129 16.05 15.10 -16.73
N SER A 130 14.90 15.37 -17.36
CA SER A 130 14.82 15.58 -18.82
C SER A 130 15.48 16.87 -19.27
N GLN A 131 15.51 17.88 -18.39
CA GLN A 131 16.22 19.16 -18.60
C GLN A 131 17.70 19.09 -18.26
N ALA A 132 18.20 17.95 -17.76
CA ALA A 132 19.55 17.79 -17.24
C ALA A 132 19.92 18.82 -16.15
N ASP A 133 18.95 19.24 -15.34
CA ASP A 133 19.14 20.18 -14.23
C ASP A 133 19.76 19.48 -13.01
N ILE A 134 21.08 19.22 -13.09
CA ILE A 134 21.82 18.47 -12.07
C ILE A 134 21.82 19.18 -10.71
N ASP A 135 21.78 20.52 -10.70
CA ASP A 135 21.83 21.30 -9.47
C ASP A 135 20.52 21.20 -8.67
N SER A 136 19.37 21.10 -9.36
CA SER A 136 18.06 20.95 -8.71
C SER A 136 17.75 19.52 -8.26
N LEU A 137 18.31 18.51 -8.93
CA LEU A 137 18.01 17.09 -8.68
C LEU A 137 18.23 16.62 -7.23
N PRO A 138 19.28 17.02 -6.48
CA PRO A 138 19.45 16.62 -5.08
C PRO A 138 18.27 17.04 -4.20
N SER A 139 17.78 18.27 -4.39
CA SER A 139 16.63 18.80 -3.65
C SER A 139 15.35 18.04 -3.99
N GLN A 140 15.12 17.75 -5.27
CA GLN A 140 13.95 17.00 -5.71
C GLN A 140 14.00 15.53 -5.28
N LEU A 141 15.17 14.91 -5.30
CA LEU A 141 15.35 13.55 -4.80
C LEU A 141 15.03 13.46 -3.30
N LYS A 142 15.40 14.50 -2.53
CA LYS A 142 15.00 14.60 -1.12
C LYS A 142 13.47 14.71 -0.99
N ALA A 143 12.80 15.52 -1.80
CA ALA A 143 11.33 15.64 -1.77
C ALA A 143 10.64 14.30 -2.06
N VAL A 144 11.15 13.52 -3.03
CA VAL A 144 10.67 12.15 -3.29
C VAL A 144 10.91 11.24 -2.09
N LYS A 145 12.10 11.28 -1.49
CA LYS A 145 12.41 10.52 -0.26
C LYS A 145 11.45 10.86 0.88
N ASP A 146 11.15 12.13 1.08
CA ASP A 146 10.23 12.59 2.12
C ASP A 146 8.81 12.06 1.86
N ALA A 147 8.33 12.07 0.60
CA ALA A 147 7.05 11.47 0.23
C ALA A 147 7.00 9.95 0.50
N CYS A 148 8.08 9.22 0.19
CA CYS A 148 8.21 7.80 0.54
C CYS A 148 8.12 7.59 2.06
N SER A 149 8.86 8.40 2.82
CA SER A 149 8.92 8.32 4.29
C SER A 149 7.55 8.60 4.91
N ASP A 150 6.85 9.62 4.43
CA ASP A 150 5.54 10.01 4.95
C ASP A 150 4.47 8.96 4.67
N CYS A 151 4.55 8.23 3.56
CA CYS A 151 3.69 7.08 3.32
C CYS A 151 4.00 5.95 4.31
N HIS A 152 5.28 5.56 4.44
CA HIS A 152 5.69 4.45 5.31
C HIS A 152 5.32 4.69 6.78
N LYS A 153 5.55 5.89 7.32
CA LYS A 153 5.15 6.26 8.70
C LYS A 153 3.68 6.01 9.03
N ASN A 154 2.80 6.03 8.02
CA ASN A 154 1.35 5.86 8.20
C ASN A 154 0.88 4.44 7.89
N PHE A 155 1.59 3.71 7.04
CA PHE A 155 1.03 2.55 6.34
C PHE A 155 1.94 1.32 6.31
N ARG A 156 3.16 1.42 6.85
CA ARG A 156 4.10 0.31 6.92
C ARG A 156 4.54 0.06 8.37
N ALA A 157 4.63 -1.21 8.74
CA ALA A 157 5.18 -1.67 10.00
C ALA A 157 6.70 -1.52 9.95
N ASP A 158 7.20 -0.40 10.47
CA ASP A 158 8.63 -0.06 10.55
C ASP A 158 9.17 -0.33 11.96
#